data_AF-A0A846PKM8-F1
#
_entry.id   AF-A0A846PKM8-F1
#
_cell.length_a   1.000
_cell.length_b   1.000
_cell.length_c   1.000
_cell.angle_alpha   90.00
_cell.angle_beta   90.00
_cell.angle_gamma   90.00
#
_symmetry.space_group_name_H-M   'P 1'
#
loop_
_entity.id
_entity.type
_entity.pdbx_description
1 polymer ?
#
loop_
_entity_poly.entity_id
_entity_poly.type
_entity_poly.pdbx_seq_one_letter_code
_entity_poly.pdbx_strand_id
1 'polypeptide(L)' 'DALYEDFSTREAKVHTELASWSDSVRGKWRRSFYAFLRSSGMMAKAPSVEVRKPVIRPEA' A
#
# COMPACT_ATOMS: atom_id res chain seq x y z
N ASP A 1 6.52 3.44 -8.21
CA ASP A 1 6.70 2.35 -7.23
C ASP A 1 5.60 1.34 -7.51
N ALA A 2 5.94 0.13 -7.97
CA ALA A 2 5.00 -0.75 -8.68
C ALA A 2 3.83 -1.24 -7.79
N LEU A 3 4.05 -1.39 -6.48
CA LEU A 3 3.04 -1.91 -5.56
C LEU A 3 1.85 -0.97 -5.38
N TYR A 4 2.12 0.31 -5.12
CA TYR A 4 1.06 1.30 -4.92
C TYR A 4 0.29 1.57 -6.21
N GLU A 5 0.97 1.63 -7.35
CA GLU A 5 0.30 1.85 -8.64
C GLU A 5 -0.63 0.69 -8.99
N ASP A 6 -0.21 -0.57 -8.77
CA ASP A 6 -1.07 -1.75 -8.98
C ASP A 6 -2.29 -1.74 -8.03
N PHE A 7 -2.08 -1.46 -6.74
CA PHE A 7 -3.17 -1.31 -5.77
C PHE A 7 -4.17 -0.23 -6.21
N SER A 8 -3.69 0.98 -6.47
CA SER A 8 -4.54 2.11 -6.84
C SER A 8 -5.32 1.87 -8.14
N THR A 9 -4.69 1.22 -9.13
CA THR A 9 -5.32 0.90 -10.42
C THR A 9 -6.44 -0.14 -10.26
N ARG A 10 -6.24 -1.13 -9.38
CA ARG A 10 -7.28 -2.13 -9.08
C ARG A 10 -8.44 -1.52 -8.31
N GLU A 11 -8.14 -0.74 -7.27
CA GLU A 11 -9.15 -0.09 -6.45
C GLU A 11 -9.96 0.94 -7.26
N ALA A 12 -9.33 1.64 -8.22
CA ALA A 12 -10.01 2.61 -9.08
C ALA A 12 -11.13 2.01 -9.95
N LYS A 13 -11.15 0.67 -10.12
CA LYS A 13 -12.26 -0.03 -10.81
C LYS A 13 -13.54 -0.04 -9.98
N VAL A 14 -13.41 0.03 -8.66
CA VAL A 14 -14.53 0.03 -7.70
C VAL A 14 -14.80 1.45 -7.20
N HIS A 15 -13.74 2.21 -6.95
CA HIS A 15 -13.74 3.56 -6.39
C HIS A 15 -13.29 4.57 -7.45
N THR A 16 -14.23 5.04 -8.28
CA THR A 16 -13.93 5.91 -9.43
C THR A 16 -13.34 7.26 -9.03
N GLU A 17 -13.54 7.71 -7.79
CA GLU A 17 -12.94 8.92 -7.22
C GLU A 17 -11.42 8.85 -7.17
N LEU A 18 -10.82 7.66 -7.11
CA LEU A 18 -9.36 7.50 -7.12
C LEU A 18 -8.74 8.00 -8.43
N ALA A 19 -9.46 7.88 -9.55
CA ALA A 19 -9.00 8.34 -10.85
C ALA A 19 -8.96 9.88 -10.95
N SER A 20 -9.80 10.58 -10.18
CA SER A 20 -9.89 12.05 -10.19
C SER A 20 -8.98 12.73 -9.16
N TRP A 21 -8.25 11.96 -8.34
CA TRP A 21 -7.32 12.53 -7.36
C TRP A 21 -6.21 13.33 -8.02
N SER A 22 -5.91 14.49 -7.46
CA SER A 22 -4.73 15.27 -7.85
C SER A 22 -3.44 14.56 -7.45
N ASP A 23 -2.34 14.90 -8.12
CA ASP A 23 -1.02 14.30 -7.84
C ASP A 23 -0.56 14.52 -6.39
N SER A 24 -0.94 15.65 -5.79
CA SER A 24 -0.63 15.94 -4.39
C SER A 24 -1.35 14.99 -3.43
N VAL A 25 -2.63 14.69 -3.68
CA VAL A 25 -3.43 13.74 -2.90
C VAL A 25 -2.91 12.32 -3.09
N ARG A 26 -2.64 11.89 -4.34
CA ARG A 26 -2.02 10.58 -4.63
C ARG A 26 -0.67 10.44 -3.93
N GLY A 27 0.17 11.47 -3.98
CA GLY A 27 1.46 11.48 -3.31
C GLY A 27 1.35 11.35 -1.78
N LYS A 28 0.36 12.01 -1.15
CA LYS A 28 0.09 11.88 0.28
C LYS A 28 -0.38 10.47 0.62
N TRP A 29 -1.34 9.94 -0.13
CA TRP A 29 -1.87 8.60 0.06
C TRP A 29 -0.82 7.52 -0.12
N ARG A 30 0.04 7.64 -1.13
CA ARG A 30 1.17 6.73 -1.33
C ARG A 30 2.07 6.65 -0.10
N ARG A 31 2.42 7.79 0.50
CA ARG A 31 3.23 7.81 1.73
C ARG A 31 2.50 7.14 2.89
N SER A 32 1.22 7.44 3.08
CA SER A 32 0.39 6.83 4.12
C SER A 32 0.22 5.32 3.94
N PHE A 33 0.06 4.85 2.69
CA PHE A 33 -0.02 3.44 2.34
C PHE A 33 1.24 2.67 2.78
N TYR A 34 2.43 3.17 2.42
CA TYR A 34 3.67 2.53 2.85
C TYR A 34 3.92 2.64 4.35
N ALA A 35 3.52 3.75 4.98
CA ALA A 35 3.60 3.88 6.44
C ALA A 35 2.72 2.84 7.13
N PHE A 36 1.49 2.63 6.64
CA PHE A 36 0.56 1.64 7.14
C PHE A 36 1.09 0.21 7.02
N LEU A 37 1.62 -0.17 5.85
CA LEU A 37 2.21 -1.50 5.64
C LEU A 37 3.40 -1.77 6.56
N ARG A 38 4.18 -0.74 6.90
CA ARG A 38 5.29 -0.87 7.85
C ARG A 38 4.80 -0.99 9.28
N SER A 39 3.83 -0.17 9.70
CA SER A 39 3.28 -0.24 11.06
C SER A 39 2.53 -1.54 11.33
N SER A 40 1.92 -2.14 10.30
CA SER A 40 1.25 -3.44 10.39
C SER A 40 2.20 -4.64 10.36
N GLY A 41 3.51 -4.41 10.18
CA GLY A 41 4.51 -5.48 10.08
C GLY A 41 4.49 -6.24 8.74
N MET A 42 3.66 -5.82 7.78
CA MET A 42 3.58 -6.41 6.44
C MET A 42 4.69 -5.96 5.50
N MET A 43 5.45 -4.92 5.84
CA MET A 43 6.57 -4.41 5.06
C MET A 43 7.80 -4.20 5.93
N ALA A 44 8.99 -4.40 5.34
CA ALA A 44 10.26 -4.09 5.98
C ALA A 44 10.38 -2.58 6.32
N LYS A 45 11.25 -2.26 7.29
CA LYS A 45 11.49 -0.87 7.70
C LYS A 45 12.01 -0.05 6.52
N ALA A 46 11.69 1.25 6.52
CA ALA A 46 12.21 2.19 5.53
C ALA A 46 13.77 2.17 5.55
N PRO A 47 14.43 2.34 4.38
CA PRO A 47 13.88 2.70 3.08
C PRO A 47 13.35 1.51 2.24
N SER A 48 13.32 0.30 2.78
CA SER A 48 12.86 -0.88 2.03
C SER A 48 11.38 -0.80 1.63
N VAL A 49 11.09 -1.39 0.47
CA VAL A 49 9.75 -1.64 -0.09
C VAL A 49 9.41 -3.14 -0.09
N GLU A 50 10.24 -3.97 0.54
CA GLU A 50 10.05 -5.41 0.60
C GLU A 50 8.86 -5.77 1.51
N VAL A 51 7.88 -6.46 0.93
CA VAL A 51 6.71 -6.99 1.66
C VAL A 51 7.13 -8.26 2.40
N ARG A 52 6.90 -8.29 3.71
CA ARG A 52 7.14 -9.47 4.55
C ARG A 52 6.05 -10.50 4.29
N LYS A 53 6.44 -11.75 4.12
CA LYS A 53 5.49 -12.87 4.07
C LYS A 53 4.79 -12.96 5.43
N PRO A 54 3.44 -12.97 5.48
CA PRO A 54 2.73 -13.16 6.73
C PRO A 54 3.07 -14.55 7.27
N VAL A 55 3.57 -14.60 8.51
CA VAL A 55 3.80 -15.85 9.22
C VAL A 55 2.46 -16.27 9.82
N ILE A 56 1.66 -17.00 9.04
CA ILE A 56 0.44 -17.62 9.54
C ILE A 56 0.90 -18.79 10.42
N ARG A 57 0.85 -18.61 11.74
CA ARG A 57 0.97 -19.74 12.67
C ARG A 57 -0.42 -20.36 12.77
N PRO A 58 -0.65 -21.60 12.31
CA PRO A 58 -1.86 -22.30 12.69
C PRO A 58 -1.85 -22.44 14.21
N GLU A 59 -2.91 -21.97 14.87
CA GLU A 59 -3.14 -22.30 16.27
C GLU A 59 -3.34 -23.83 16.33
N ALA A 60 -2.50 -24.50 17.11
CA ALA A 60 -2.48 -25.96 17.28
C ALA A 60 -3.47 -26.40 18.35
#